data_AF-A0A7S3W541-F1
#
_entry.id   AF-A0A7S3W541-F1
#
_cell.length_a   1.000
_cell.length_b   1.000
_cell.length_c   1.000
_cell.angle_alpha   90.00
_cell.angle_beta   90.00
_cell.angle_gamma   90.00
#
_symmetry.space_group_name_H-M   'P 1'
#
loop_
_entity.id
_entity.type
_entity.pdbx_description
1 polymer ?
#
loop_
_entity_poly.entity_id
_entity_poly.type
_entity_poly.pdbx_seq_one_letter_code
_entity_poly.pdbx_strand_id
1 'polypeptide(L)'
;AEARAAVEGGEEGEGEAAAGNRVVKGYYYMAAMRSAGDYAITCRVRQMARSLRRRRHRVFAYYFTHTPNRSVNYGQLQSIGAFHGAEVPFAFYDAFELSTLDERSLAADMGCYWRNFAHTGDPNRGPSPCVRAAVPPRWPELSAAGGDRATTLRLDVGAAGGIAPLVGLKDKQCDAFLPATSSPSR
;
A
#
# COMPACT_ATOMS: atom_id res chain seq x y z
N ALA A 1 -28.60 5.73 68.00
CA ALA A 1 -27.56 6.16 67.07
C ALA A 1 -27.72 5.34 65.80
N GLU A 2 -28.20 5.97 64.75
CA GLU A 2 -28.33 5.40 63.41
C GLU A 2 -26.94 5.21 62.79
N ALA A 3 -26.78 4.18 61.97
CA ALA A 3 -25.94 4.24 60.77
C ALA A 3 -26.34 3.12 59.81
N ARG A 4 -26.98 3.50 58.70
CA ARG A 4 -27.12 2.69 57.49
C ARG A 4 -25.73 2.56 56.84
N ALA A 5 -25.37 1.35 56.39
CA ALA A 5 -24.31 1.18 55.40
C ALA A 5 -24.95 0.87 54.04
N ALA A 6 -24.53 1.63 53.04
CA ALA A 6 -25.07 1.69 51.70
C ALA A 6 -24.61 0.51 50.82
N VAL A 7 -25.40 0.30 49.77
CA VAL A 7 -25.18 -0.63 48.66
C VAL A 7 -23.91 -0.27 47.90
N GLU A 8 -22.97 -1.21 47.77
CA GLU A 8 -21.91 -1.16 46.75
C GLU A 8 -22.49 -1.71 45.43
N GLY A 9 -22.77 -0.81 44.49
CA GLY A 9 -22.93 -1.14 43.07
C GLY A 9 -21.67 -0.69 42.34
N GLY A 10 -20.81 -1.64 41.99
CA GLY A 10 -19.54 -1.40 41.27
C GLY A 10 -19.73 -1.23 39.76
N GLU A 11 -18.96 -0.30 39.21
CA GLU A 11 -18.90 0.17 37.82
C GLU A 11 -18.43 -0.90 36.81
N GLU A 12 -19.30 -1.82 36.39
CA GLU A 12 -18.98 -2.73 35.27
C GLU A 12 -19.34 -2.14 33.88
N GLY A 13 -20.06 -1.01 33.81
CA GLY A 13 -20.58 -0.47 32.55
C GLY A 13 -19.74 0.60 31.82
N GLU A 14 -18.89 1.35 32.53
CA GLU A 14 -18.22 2.52 31.94
C GLU A 14 -16.95 2.14 31.13
N GLY A 15 -16.24 1.09 31.55
CA GLY A 15 -15.04 0.60 30.87
C GLY A 15 -15.32 0.02 29.49
N GLU A 16 -16.41 -0.73 29.34
CA GLU A 16 -16.82 -1.33 28.07
C GLU A 16 -17.37 -0.29 27.09
N ALA A 17 -18.16 0.69 27.58
CA ALA A 17 -18.63 1.81 26.77
C ALA A 17 -17.47 2.72 26.29
N ALA A 18 -16.49 2.99 27.15
CA ALA A 18 -15.31 3.76 26.78
C ALA A 18 -14.41 3.00 25.78
N ALA A 19 -14.25 1.69 25.96
CA ALA A 19 -13.53 0.84 25.01
C ALA A 19 -14.26 0.79 23.65
N GLY A 20 -15.58 0.60 23.64
CA GLY A 20 -16.41 0.63 22.45
C GLY A 20 -16.31 1.97 21.70
N ASN A 21 -16.36 3.09 22.43
CA ASN A 21 -16.20 4.43 21.84
C ASN A 21 -14.81 4.66 21.23
N ARG A 22 -13.74 4.13 21.86
CA ARG A 22 -12.37 4.19 21.30
C ARG A 22 -12.25 3.35 20.02
N VAL A 23 -12.83 2.16 19.99
CA VAL A 23 -12.83 1.28 18.81
C VAL A 23 -13.56 1.95 17.65
N VAL A 24 -14.75 2.53 17.90
CA VAL A 24 -15.55 3.23 16.88
C VAL A 24 -14.81 4.47 16.34
N LYS A 25 -14.24 5.31 17.21
CA LYS A 25 -13.44 6.47 16.78
C LYS A 25 -12.21 6.06 15.96
N GLY A 26 -11.55 4.97 16.34
CA GLY A 26 -10.44 4.39 15.59
C GLY A 26 -10.85 3.97 14.17
N TYR A 27 -12.03 3.39 14.01
CA TYR A 27 -12.56 2.99 12.70
C TYR A 27 -12.77 4.20 11.77
N TYR A 28 -13.42 5.26 12.25
CA TYR A 28 -13.66 6.46 11.45
C TYR A 28 -12.36 7.16 11.07
N TYR A 29 -11.41 7.24 11.99
CA TYR A 29 -10.08 7.80 11.69
C TYR A 29 -9.39 7.01 10.57
N MET A 30 -9.35 5.68 10.66
CA MET A 30 -8.72 4.85 9.62
C MET A 30 -9.43 4.95 8.27
N ALA A 31 -10.76 5.02 8.26
CA ALA A 31 -11.53 5.24 7.04
C ALA A 31 -11.23 6.61 6.40
N ALA A 32 -11.12 7.67 7.21
CA ALA A 32 -10.75 9.01 6.75
C ALA A 32 -9.34 9.03 6.17
N MET A 33 -8.36 8.43 6.84
CA MET A 33 -6.97 8.38 6.36
C MET A 33 -6.83 7.57 5.06
N ARG A 34 -7.53 6.43 4.94
CA ARG A 34 -7.58 5.66 3.69
C ARG A 34 -8.19 6.47 2.54
N SER A 35 -9.29 7.19 2.82
CA SER A 35 -9.95 8.06 1.84
C SER A 35 -9.03 9.20 1.39
N ALA A 36 -8.31 9.82 2.33
CA ALA A 36 -7.33 10.86 2.03
C ALA A 36 -6.17 10.33 1.16
N GLY A 37 -5.62 9.17 1.49
CA GLY A 37 -4.56 8.53 0.68
C GLY A 37 -5.03 8.14 -0.73
N ASP A 38 -6.25 7.63 -0.86
CA ASP A 38 -6.86 7.30 -2.15
C ASP A 38 -7.01 8.55 -3.02
N TYR A 39 -7.54 9.64 -2.47
CA TYR A 39 -7.75 10.90 -3.19
C TYR A 39 -6.44 11.64 -3.52
N ALA A 40 -5.50 11.70 -2.57
CA ALA A 40 -4.27 12.46 -2.72
C ALA A 40 -3.25 11.77 -3.64
N ILE A 41 -3.16 10.44 -3.59
CA ILE A 41 -2.10 9.68 -4.26
C ILE A 41 -2.69 8.61 -5.18
N THR A 42 -3.32 7.56 -4.63
CA THR A 42 -3.54 6.33 -5.38
C THR A 42 -4.42 6.51 -6.61
N CYS A 43 -5.54 7.22 -6.49
CA CYS A 43 -6.48 7.40 -7.60
C CYS A 43 -5.94 8.35 -8.68
N ARG A 44 -5.20 9.39 -8.28
CA ARG A 44 -4.55 10.31 -9.23
C ARG A 44 -3.43 9.61 -10.01
N VAL A 45 -2.59 8.83 -9.33
CA VAL A 45 -1.53 8.04 -9.98
C VAL A 45 -2.14 7.02 -10.95
N ARG A 46 -3.26 6.37 -10.57
CA ARG A 46 -4.00 5.49 -11.50
C ARG A 46 -4.52 6.22 -12.74
N GLN A 47 -5.10 7.40 -12.58
CA GLN A 47 -5.58 8.22 -13.69
C GLN A 47 -4.42 8.61 -14.62
N MET A 48 -3.30 9.05 -14.05
CA MET A 48 -2.08 9.39 -14.79
C MET A 48 -1.53 8.18 -15.56
N ALA A 49 -1.41 7.02 -14.91
CA ALA A 49 -0.94 5.79 -15.52
C ALA A 49 -1.83 5.35 -16.70
N ARG A 50 -3.16 5.41 -16.54
CA ARG A 50 -4.13 5.17 -17.62
C ARG A 50 -3.96 6.17 -18.77
N SER A 51 -3.72 7.44 -18.45
CA SER A 51 -3.52 8.54 -19.42
C SER A 51 -2.24 8.35 -20.25
N LEU A 52 -1.12 7.96 -19.62
CA LEU A 52 0.14 7.64 -20.28
C LEU A 52 0.00 6.41 -21.19
N ARG A 53 -0.67 5.35 -20.70
CA ARG A 53 -0.98 4.15 -21.49
C ARG A 53 -1.80 4.50 -22.74
N ARG A 54 -2.84 5.34 -22.64
CA ARG A 54 -3.65 5.78 -23.79
C ARG A 54 -2.83 6.51 -24.86
N ARG A 55 -1.72 7.12 -24.47
CA ARG A 55 -0.73 7.73 -25.38
C ARG A 55 0.34 6.75 -25.86
N ARG A 56 0.12 5.44 -25.71
CA ARG A 56 1.00 4.35 -26.15
C ARG A 56 2.37 4.33 -25.46
N HIS A 57 2.51 4.96 -24.28
CA HIS A 57 3.67 4.74 -23.44
C HIS A 57 3.56 3.39 -22.72
N ARG A 58 4.70 2.72 -22.55
CA ARG A 58 4.82 1.55 -21.67
C ARG A 58 4.79 2.04 -20.23
N VAL A 59 3.87 1.50 -19.44
CA VAL A 59 3.67 1.92 -18.05
C VAL A 59 3.78 0.71 -17.14
N PHE A 60 4.57 0.82 -16.07
CA PHE A 60 4.71 -0.20 -15.04
C PHE A 60 4.32 0.43 -13.71
N ALA A 61 3.18 -0.01 -13.16
CA ALA A 61 2.67 0.52 -11.89
C ALA A 61 2.94 -0.49 -10.78
N TYR A 62 3.28 0.00 -9.58
CA TYR A 62 3.34 -0.81 -8.37
C TYR A 62 2.43 -0.25 -7.26
N TYR A 63 2.16 -1.08 -6.25
CA TYR A 63 1.45 -0.72 -5.03
C TYR A 63 2.15 -1.37 -3.83
N PHE A 64 2.81 -0.57 -3.01
CA PHE A 64 3.50 -1.04 -1.81
C PHE A 64 2.52 -1.21 -0.66
N THR A 65 2.49 -2.41 -0.06
CA THR A 65 1.52 -2.76 0.99
C THR A 65 2.14 -3.21 2.30
N HIS A 66 3.46 -3.44 2.31
CA HIS A 66 4.17 -3.89 3.50
C HIS A 66 4.15 -2.81 4.59
N THR A 67 3.85 -3.22 5.82
CA THR A 67 3.99 -2.35 6.99
C THR A 67 5.40 -2.54 7.55
N PRO A 68 6.28 -1.51 7.51
CA PRO A 68 7.65 -1.65 7.97
C PRO A 68 7.69 -2.09 9.44
N ASN A 69 8.67 -2.93 9.80
CA ASN A 69 8.90 -3.33 11.18
C ASN A 69 9.63 -2.26 11.99
N ARG A 70 10.31 -1.34 11.31
CA ARG A 70 11.00 -0.20 11.91
C ARG A 70 10.87 1.00 10.99
N SER A 71 10.72 2.19 11.59
CA SER A 71 10.97 3.44 10.89
C SER A 71 11.61 4.47 11.82
N VAL A 72 12.41 5.36 11.25
CA VAL A 72 12.92 6.56 11.94
C VAL A 72 11.96 7.74 11.85
N ASN A 73 10.99 7.71 10.93
CA ASN A 73 10.06 8.81 10.68
C ASN A 73 8.78 8.71 11.51
N TYR A 74 8.34 7.48 11.81
CA TYR A 74 7.07 7.23 12.52
C TYR A 74 7.20 6.10 13.54
N GLY A 75 6.41 6.21 14.62
CA GLY A 75 6.16 5.12 15.57
C GLY A 75 4.79 4.46 15.32
N GLN A 76 4.45 3.47 16.17
CA GLN A 76 3.16 2.75 16.12
C GLN A 76 2.83 2.16 14.73
N LEU A 77 3.82 1.55 14.08
CA LEU A 77 3.76 1.15 12.66
C LEU A 77 2.55 0.27 12.33
N GLN A 78 2.12 -0.58 13.25
CA GLN A 78 0.95 -1.46 13.07
C GLN A 78 -0.37 -0.69 12.92
N SER A 79 -0.51 0.50 13.51
CA SER A 79 -1.72 1.31 13.38
C SER A 79 -1.74 2.11 12.07
N ILE A 80 -0.58 2.60 11.62
CA ILE A 80 -0.47 3.43 10.41
C ILE A 80 -0.26 2.61 9.13
N GLY A 81 0.23 1.38 9.25
CA GLY A 81 0.45 0.46 8.14
C GLY A 81 1.54 0.93 7.18
N ALA A 82 1.35 0.65 5.88
CA ALA A 82 2.14 1.19 4.78
C ALA A 82 1.85 2.70 4.59
N PHE A 83 2.46 3.53 5.44
CA PHE A 83 2.32 4.98 5.43
C PHE A 83 3.05 5.64 4.24
N HIS A 84 2.80 6.93 4.01
CA HIS A 84 3.48 7.67 2.95
C HIS A 84 5.00 7.75 3.18
N GLY A 85 5.78 7.19 2.25
CA GLY A 85 7.24 7.11 2.36
C GLY A 85 7.74 5.84 3.04
N ALA A 86 6.86 4.91 3.43
CA ALA A 86 7.23 3.64 4.03
C ALA A 86 8.09 2.76 3.11
N GLU A 87 7.98 2.95 1.79
CA GLU A 87 8.73 2.22 0.77
C GLU A 87 10.16 2.75 0.56
N VAL A 88 10.45 3.98 1.02
CA VAL A 88 11.73 4.66 0.72
C VAL A 88 12.94 3.86 1.22
N PRO A 89 12.99 3.36 2.47
CA PRO A 89 14.10 2.53 2.92
C PRO A 89 14.31 1.26 2.10
N PHE A 90 13.24 0.71 1.52
CA PHE A 90 13.29 -0.47 0.66
C PHE A 90 13.85 -0.14 -0.72
N ALA A 91 13.49 1.02 -1.27
CA ALA A 91 13.98 1.49 -2.56
C ALA A 91 15.49 1.77 -2.54
N PHE A 92 16.01 2.30 -1.42
CA PHE A 92 17.43 2.67 -1.26
C PHE A 92 18.27 1.61 -0.54
N TYR A 93 17.65 0.52 -0.07
CA TYR A 93 18.31 -0.50 0.74
C TYR A 93 18.93 0.08 2.02
N ASP A 94 18.17 0.93 2.72
CA ASP A 94 18.59 1.55 3.98
C ASP A 94 18.54 0.53 5.11
N ALA A 95 19.64 -0.22 5.25
CA ALA A 95 19.74 -1.39 6.13
C ALA A 95 19.47 -1.12 7.63
N PHE A 96 19.45 0.15 8.06
CA PHE A 96 19.13 0.55 9.43
C PHE A 96 17.62 0.59 9.71
N GLU A 97 16.77 0.64 8.68
CA GLU A 97 15.30 0.53 8.78
C GLU A 97 14.77 -0.85 8.33
N LEU A 98 15.58 -1.66 7.62
CA LEU A 98 15.23 -3.04 7.23
C LEU A 98 15.55 -4.05 8.34
N SER A 99 14.54 -4.40 9.13
CA SER A 99 14.73 -5.14 10.39
C SER A 99 14.73 -6.66 10.23
N THR A 100 14.17 -7.19 9.14
CA THR A 100 14.04 -8.63 8.90
C THR A 100 14.72 -9.07 7.61
N LEU A 101 14.98 -10.37 7.49
CA LEU A 101 15.48 -10.95 6.23
C LEU A 101 14.46 -10.80 5.10
N ASP A 102 13.17 -10.95 5.40
CA ASP A 102 12.09 -10.76 4.44
C ASP A 102 12.04 -9.32 3.89
N GLU A 103 12.23 -8.31 4.74
CA GLU A 103 12.32 -6.91 4.30
C GLU A 103 13.55 -6.64 3.44
N ARG A 104 14.69 -7.25 3.78
CA ARG A 104 15.93 -7.16 2.97
C ARG A 104 15.75 -7.83 1.61
N SER A 105 15.08 -8.98 1.57
CA SER A 105 14.74 -9.66 0.32
C SER A 105 13.83 -8.80 -0.55
N LEU A 106 12.76 -8.23 0.02
CA LEU A 106 11.87 -7.31 -0.70
C LEU A 106 12.63 -6.08 -1.24
N ALA A 107 13.50 -5.47 -0.42
CA ALA A 107 14.32 -4.33 -0.84
C ALA A 107 15.29 -4.70 -1.98
N ALA A 108 15.89 -5.89 -1.93
CA ALA A 108 16.75 -6.39 -3.00
C ALA A 108 15.99 -6.58 -4.32
N ASP A 109 14.76 -7.13 -4.27
CA ASP A 109 13.88 -7.30 -5.43
C ASP A 109 13.45 -5.95 -6.00
N MET A 110 13.03 -5.01 -5.15
CA MET A 110 12.69 -3.64 -5.55
C MET A 110 13.85 -2.96 -6.27
N GLY A 111 15.05 -2.99 -5.67
CA GLY A 111 16.25 -2.46 -6.27
C GLY A 111 16.57 -3.11 -7.61
N CYS A 112 16.32 -4.41 -7.78
CA CYS A 112 16.49 -5.07 -9.07
C CYS A 112 15.59 -4.50 -10.15
N TYR A 113 14.27 -4.46 -9.90
CA TYR A 113 13.33 -3.91 -10.88
C TYR A 113 13.65 -2.47 -11.26
N TRP A 114 14.02 -1.64 -10.28
CA TRP A 114 14.28 -0.23 -10.49
C TRP A 114 15.56 -0.01 -11.31
N ARG A 115 16.63 -0.76 -11.03
CA ARG A 115 17.86 -0.73 -11.85
C ARG A 115 17.61 -1.22 -13.28
N ASN A 116 16.85 -2.30 -13.44
CA ASN A 116 16.50 -2.82 -14.76
C ASN A 116 15.70 -1.81 -15.58
N PHE A 117 14.67 -1.20 -14.97
CA PHE A 117 13.87 -0.17 -15.61
C PHE A 117 14.71 1.05 -15.97
N ALA A 118 15.61 1.51 -15.09
CA ALA A 118 16.50 2.64 -15.36
C ALA A 118 17.43 2.36 -16.56
N HIS A 119 17.88 1.11 -16.72
CA HIS A 119 18.80 0.74 -17.81
C HIS A 119 18.09 0.47 -19.14
N THR A 120 16.88 -0.12 -19.14
CA THR A 120 16.26 -0.65 -20.38
C THR A 120 14.85 -0.13 -20.65
N GLY A 121 14.23 0.57 -19.71
CA GLY A 121 12.80 0.91 -19.76
C GLY A 121 11.86 -0.28 -19.54
N ASP A 122 12.37 -1.46 -19.15
CA ASP A 122 11.59 -2.64 -18.77
C ASP A 122 12.12 -3.20 -17.44
N PRO A 123 11.33 -3.22 -16.36
CA PRO A 123 11.79 -3.72 -15.05
C PRO A 123 12.17 -5.21 -15.08
N ASN A 124 11.74 -5.96 -16.10
CA ASN A 124 12.01 -7.39 -16.26
C ASN A 124 13.23 -7.68 -17.15
N ARG A 125 13.90 -6.64 -17.68
CA ARG A 125 15.07 -6.79 -18.56
C ARG A 125 16.20 -5.90 -18.04
N GLY A 126 17.37 -6.47 -17.80
CA GLY A 126 18.52 -5.68 -17.37
C GLY A 126 19.82 -6.45 -17.37
N PRO A 127 20.95 -5.74 -17.18
CA PRO A 127 22.29 -6.30 -17.29
C PRO A 127 22.65 -7.26 -16.14
N SER A 128 21.91 -7.22 -15.03
CA SER A 128 22.13 -8.07 -13.87
C SER A 128 20.85 -8.87 -13.58
N PRO A 129 20.92 -10.21 -13.50
CA PRO A 129 19.81 -11.00 -12.99
C PRO A 129 19.56 -10.62 -11.52
N CYS A 130 18.31 -10.47 -11.12
CA CYS A 130 17.94 -10.21 -9.73
C CYS A 130 18.61 -11.25 -8.82
N VAL A 131 19.22 -10.80 -7.72
CA VAL A 131 20.12 -11.64 -6.94
C VAL A 131 19.32 -12.74 -6.23
N ARG A 132 19.60 -13.99 -6.63
CA ARG A 132 19.30 -15.31 -6.04
C ARG A 132 18.06 -16.05 -6.58
N ALA A 133 18.33 -17.21 -7.19
CA ALA A 133 17.60 -18.50 -7.17
C ALA A 133 16.11 -18.58 -7.56
N ALA A 134 15.31 -17.54 -7.38
CA ALA A 134 13.95 -17.42 -7.86
C ALA A 134 13.83 -16.07 -8.56
N VAL A 135 13.61 -16.09 -9.87
CA VAL A 135 13.28 -14.87 -10.63
C VAL A 135 12.05 -14.25 -9.96
N PRO A 136 12.12 -13.01 -9.46
CA PRO A 136 10.97 -12.42 -8.80
C PRO A 136 9.82 -12.30 -9.82
N PRO A 137 8.55 -12.36 -9.38
CA PRO A 137 7.42 -12.45 -10.30
C PRO A 137 7.44 -11.33 -11.34
N ARG A 138 7.10 -11.63 -12.59
CA ARG A 138 7.19 -10.62 -13.66
C ARG A 138 6.38 -9.37 -13.29
N TRP A 139 6.98 -8.19 -13.38
CA TRP A 139 6.27 -6.92 -13.26
C TRP A 139 5.49 -6.70 -14.56
N PRO A 140 4.15 -6.81 -14.54
CA PRO A 140 3.35 -6.69 -15.75
C PRO A 140 3.37 -5.24 -16.23
N GLU A 141 3.52 -5.06 -17.54
CA GLU A 141 3.14 -3.79 -18.16
C GLU A 141 1.64 -3.57 -17.89
N LEU A 142 1.25 -2.33 -17.65
CA LEU A 142 -0.12 -1.89 -17.40
C LEU A 142 -0.97 -2.13 -18.66
N SER A 143 -1.34 -3.38 -18.92
CA SER A 143 -2.07 -3.77 -20.12
C SER A 143 -3.57 -3.53 -19.93
N ALA A 144 -4.26 -3.31 -21.04
CA ALA A 144 -5.71 -3.47 -21.16
C ALA A 144 -5.97 -4.78 -21.91
N ALA A 145 -5.50 -5.91 -21.40
CA ALA A 145 -5.77 -7.18 -22.04
C ALA A 145 -7.25 -7.56 -21.79
N GLY A 146 -8.13 -7.20 -22.71
CA GLY A 146 -9.49 -7.73 -22.82
C GLY A 146 -10.51 -7.31 -21.75
N GLY A 147 -10.12 -6.50 -20.77
CA GLY A 147 -11.00 -5.92 -19.77
C GLY A 147 -10.39 -4.65 -19.20
N ASP A 148 -11.22 -3.68 -18.82
CA ASP A 148 -10.83 -2.31 -18.44
C ASP A 148 -9.99 -2.20 -17.14
N ARG A 149 -9.61 -3.34 -16.56
CA ARG A 149 -8.89 -3.44 -15.30
C ARG A 149 -7.40 -3.54 -15.53
N ALA A 150 -6.70 -2.47 -15.16
CA ALA A 150 -5.26 -2.40 -15.25
C ALA A 150 -4.58 -3.31 -14.21
N THR A 151 -3.43 -3.87 -14.57
CA THR A 151 -2.62 -4.71 -13.66
C THR A 151 -1.50 -3.88 -13.02
N THR A 152 -1.37 -3.96 -11.70
CA THR A 152 -0.37 -3.28 -10.88
C THR A 152 0.44 -4.32 -10.11
N LEU A 153 1.74 -4.13 -9.94
CA LEU A 153 2.55 -5.04 -9.12
C LEU A 153 2.38 -4.69 -7.63
N ARG A 154 1.80 -5.58 -6.83
CA ARG A 154 1.84 -5.45 -5.37
C ARG A 154 3.26 -5.77 -4.88
N LEU A 155 3.79 -4.95 -3.99
CA LEU A 155 5.07 -5.17 -3.32
C LEU A 155 4.82 -5.42 -1.84
N ASP A 156 5.14 -6.63 -1.40
CA ASP A 156 5.04 -7.05 0.00
C ASP A 156 6.06 -8.16 0.29
N VAL A 157 6.31 -8.40 1.58
CA VAL A 157 7.21 -9.47 2.03
C VAL A 157 6.61 -10.85 1.74
N GLY A 158 7.47 -11.87 1.60
CA GLY A 158 7.03 -13.25 1.31
C GLY A 158 5.99 -13.78 2.31
N ALA A 159 6.19 -13.52 3.60
CA ALA A 159 5.25 -13.89 4.66
C ALA A 159 3.85 -13.25 4.53
N ALA A 160 3.73 -12.12 3.82
CA ALA A 160 2.48 -11.40 3.57
C ALA A 160 1.90 -11.67 2.15
N GLY A 161 2.32 -12.77 1.52
CA GLY A 161 1.89 -13.15 0.17
C GLY A 161 2.75 -12.56 -0.94
N GLY A 162 3.83 -11.85 -0.61
CA GLY A 162 4.90 -11.48 -1.53
C GLY A 162 4.51 -10.53 -2.65
N ILE A 163 5.46 -10.40 -3.57
CA ILE A 163 5.33 -9.66 -4.82
C ILE A 163 4.34 -10.40 -5.73
N ALA A 164 3.27 -9.73 -6.17
CA ALA A 164 2.25 -10.38 -7.00
C ALA A 164 1.49 -9.38 -7.87
N PRO A 165 1.01 -9.77 -9.06
CA PRO A 165 0.14 -8.93 -9.86
C PRO A 165 -1.23 -8.74 -9.16
N LEU A 166 -1.70 -7.50 -9.17
CA LEU A 166 -3.01 -7.08 -8.67
C LEU A 166 -3.81 -6.48 -9.82
N VAL A 167 -5.00 -7.03 -10.08
CA VAL A 167 -5.89 -6.56 -11.15
C VAL A 167 -6.97 -5.66 -10.53
N GLY A 168 -7.20 -4.48 -11.12
CA GLY A 168 -8.30 -3.62 -10.71
C GLY A 168 -8.09 -2.92 -9.36
N LEU A 169 -6.84 -2.52 -9.06
CA LEU A 169 -6.47 -1.83 -7.82
C LEU A 169 -7.42 -0.66 -7.52
N LYS A 170 -8.26 -0.80 -6.48
CA LYS A 170 -9.17 0.26 -6.01
C LYS A 170 -10.09 0.84 -7.10
N ASP A 171 -10.53 0.03 -8.07
CA ASP A 171 -11.45 0.47 -9.13
C ASP A 171 -12.65 1.24 -8.54
N LYS A 172 -13.40 0.62 -7.62
CA LYS A 172 -14.61 1.20 -7.03
C LYS A 172 -14.35 2.52 -6.28
N GLN A 173 -13.29 2.58 -5.49
CA GLN A 173 -12.93 3.77 -4.71
C GLN A 173 -12.51 4.91 -5.64
N CYS A 174 -11.69 4.61 -6.65
CA CYS A 174 -11.20 5.64 -7.55
C CYS A 174 -12.26 6.14 -8.52
N ASP A 175 -13.18 5.28 -8.96
CA ASP A 175 -14.30 5.69 -9.81
C ASP A 175 -15.28 6.61 -9.04
N ALA A 176 -15.34 6.52 -7.70
CA ALA A 176 -16.12 7.43 -6.87
C ALA A 176 -15.46 8.83 -6.73
N PHE A 177 -14.13 8.90 -6.59
CA PHE A 177 -13.41 10.19 -6.47
C PHE A 177 -13.19 10.90 -7.80
N LEU A 178 -12.97 10.13 -8.86
CA LEU A 178 -12.64 10.62 -10.20
C LEU A 178 -13.62 9.98 -11.20
N PRO A 179 -14.91 10.33 -11.13
CA PRO A 179 -15.89 9.82 -12.07
C PRO A 179 -15.38 10.07 -13.49
N ALA A 180 -15.53 9.08 -14.37
CA ALA A 180 -15.15 9.22 -15.76
C ALA A 180 -15.79 10.49 -16.31
N THR A 181 -14.98 11.50 -16.66
CA THR A 181 -15.52 12.67 -17.35
C THR A 181 -16.04 12.17 -18.69
N SER A 182 -17.36 12.07 -18.81
CA SER A 182 -18.04 11.95 -20.09
C SER A 182 -17.78 13.25 -20.84
N SER A 183 -16.68 13.31 -21.59
CA SER A 183 -16.52 14.31 -22.63
C SER A 183 -16.13 13.56 -23.91
N PRO A 184 -16.96 13.62 -24.97
CA PRO A 184 -16.60 13.04 -26.25
C PRO A 184 -15.37 13.76 -26.79
N SER A 185 -14.48 13.00 -27.42
CA SER A 185 -13.46 13.54 -28.31
C SER A 185 -14.09 14.58 -29.24
N ARG A 186 -13.59 15.82 -29.22
CA ARG A 186 -13.64 16.70 -30.39
C ARG A 186 -12.44 16.40 -31.27
#